data_AF-A0A3D4X3Z0-F1
#
_entry.id   AF-A0A3D4X3Z0-F1
#
_cell.length_a   1.000
_cell.length_b   1.000
_cell.length_c   1.000
_cell.angle_alpha   90.00
_cell.angle_beta   90.00
_cell.angle_gamma   90.00
#
_symmetry.space_group_name_H-M   'P 1'
#
loop_
_entity.id
_entity.type
_entity.pdbx_description
1 polymer ?
#
loop_
_entity_poly.entity_id
_entity_poly.type
_entity_poly.pdbx_seq_one_letter_code
_entity_poly.pdbx_strand_id
1 'polypeptide(L)'
;MKMLCKVFSKKLFGVRYERLGKNFFICAIVFWGLHLSGIRIPVRPFILYLMVSTLTVGIMWQALSSEDHRENMKNMFMLPFEERRFTAAYVTVLGIYTFFTRTIMLLAVVFALAPRNGWEAACVILCVCHAVAATACVYTWERHRWVGVAWAGIFLAAIMFIRDTGLLLLTVAGYLAAAVVLLGNADAYAFYRRAGNPYSVKKTIHGHSVGRYLLRYLMEHKNYLANTAVMWGAACVLPALFGELESGFVLPVGFAILSFNTPVCILLSCDPALEQAVRFLPGQKKKLCVPYCFFIFLCNMTADGIYLGSWEILRGGITVIYILAAACFALLSAAASVLLEWYFPIRDWKLETDLWHHPRKYVVPVLMLLIAGAVAFWEGQS
;
A
#
# COMPACT_ATOMS: atom_id res chain seq x y z
N MET A 1 26.88 -6.55 -14.63
CA MET A 1 25.60 -5.83 -14.74
C MET A 1 24.55 -6.59 -15.55
N LYS A 2 24.74 -6.85 -16.87
CA LYS A 2 23.72 -7.49 -17.74
C LYS A 2 23.18 -8.83 -17.21
N MET A 3 24.03 -9.70 -16.67
CA MET A 3 23.61 -11.01 -16.16
C MET A 3 22.77 -10.89 -14.87
N LEU A 4 23.21 -10.08 -13.90
CA LEU A 4 22.47 -9.77 -12.67
C LEU A 4 21.10 -9.16 -12.97
N CYS A 5 21.05 -8.14 -13.85
CA CYS A 5 19.78 -7.53 -14.24
C CYS A 5 18.84 -8.56 -14.87
N LYS A 6 19.34 -9.43 -15.75
CA LYS A 6 18.55 -10.48 -16.39
C LYS A 6 17.93 -11.46 -15.38
N VAL A 7 18.67 -11.85 -14.35
CA VAL A 7 18.19 -12.76 -13.30
C VAL A 7 17.05 -12.11 -12.51
N PHE A 8 17.26 -10.90 -12.00
CA PHE A 8 16.22 -10.17 -11.27
C PHE A 8 14.98 -9.90 -12.14
N SER A 9 15.16 -9.49 -13.39
CA SER A 9 14.04 -9.16 -14.26
C SER A 9 13.18 -10.38 -14.60
N LYS A 10 13.79 -11.55 -14.86
CA LYS A 10 13.03 -12.78 -15.12
C LYS A 10 12.23 -13.24 -13.92
N LYS A 11 12.74 -13.05 -12.70
CA LYS A 11 12.00 -13.39 -11.47
C LYS A 11 10.80 -12.45 -11.28
N LEU A 12 11.00 -11.14 -11.45
CA LEU A 12 9.95 -10.15 -11.21
C LEU A 12 8.86 -10.12 -12.29
N PHE A 13 9.26 -10.20 -13.56
CA PHE A 13 8.35 -10.07 -14.71
C PHE A 13 7.90 -11.39 -15.34
N GLY A 14 8.46 -12.52 -14.88
CA GLY A 14 8.26 -13.84 -15.47
C GLY A 14 9.31 -14.16 -16.55
N VAL A 15 9.47 -15.44 -16.87
CA VAL A 15 10.54 -15.97 -17.75
C VAL A 15 10.53 -15.30 -19.13
N ARG A 16 9.33 -14.92 -19.62
CA ARG A 16 9.08 -14.23 -20.89
C ARG A 16 8.59 -12.78 -20.74
N TYR A 17 8.74 -12.17 -19.56
CA TYR A 17 8.29 -10.79 -19.29
C TYR A 17 6.78 -10.56 -19.46
N GLU A 18 5.98 -11.62 -19.36
CA GLU A 18 4.53 -11.61 -19.60
C GLU A 18 3.78 -10.57 -18.74
N ARG A 19 4.20 -10.40 -17.48
CA ARG A 19 3.59 -9.41 -16.58
C ARG A 19 3.78 -7.98 -17.07
N LEU A 20 4.96 -7.67 -17.61
CA LEU A 20 5.28 -6.33 -18.13
C LEU A 20 4.45 -6.03 -19.38
N GLY A 21 4.38 -7.00 -20.31
CA GLY A 21 3.56 -6.88 -21.51
C GLY A 21 2.09 -6.67 -21.17
N LYS A 22 1.51 -7.54 -20.34
CA LYS A 22 0.09 -7.46 -19.95
C LYS A 22 -0.26 -6.11 -19.32
N ASN A 23 0.55 -5.63 -18.38
CA ASN A 23 0.30 -4.34 -17.73
C ASN A 23 0.37 -3.16 -18.70
N PHE A 24 1.33 -3.18 -19.62
CA PHE A 24 1.45 -2.14 -20.64
C PHE A 24 0.21 -2.10 -21.54
N PHE A 25 -0.28 -3.26 -22.01
CA PHE A 25 -1.50 -3.33 -22.80
C PHE A 25 -2.73 -2.81 -22.05
N ILE A 26 -2.90 -3.19 -20.78
CA ILE A 26 -4.01 -2.69 -19.95
C ILE A 26 -3.92 -1.17 -19.81
N CYS A 27 -2.73 -0.63 -19.52
CA CYS A 27 -2.56 0.82 -19.37
C CYS A 27 -2.84 1.57 -20.68
N ALA A 28 -2.46 1.02 -21.83
CA ALA A 28 -2.76 1.61 -23.13
C ALA A 28 -4.28 1.66 -23.39
N ILE A 29 -5.00 0.57 -23.10
CA ILE A 29 -6.47 0.52 -23.23
C ILE A 29 -7.13 1.56 -22.33
N VAL A 30 -6.74 1.62 -21.05
CA VAL A 30 -7.28 2.57 -20.08
C VAL A 30 -6.99 4.01 -20.49
N PHE A 31 -5.75 4.31 -20.91
CA PHE A 31 -5.35 5.64 -21.37
C PHE A 31 -6.20 6.08 -22.56
N TRP A 32 -6.29 5.27 -23.61
CA TRP A 32 -7.04 5.63 -24.81
C TRP A 32 -8.53 5.71 -24.55
N GLY A 33 -9.10 4.79 -23.76
CA GLY A 33 -10.52 4.83 -23.40
C GLY A 33 -10.90 6.11 -22.64
N LEU A 34 -10.07 6.53 -21.68
CA LEU A 34 -10.28 7.79 -20.95
C LEU A 34 -9.96 9.03 -21.79
N HIS A 35 -8.96 8.97 -22.65
CA HIS A 35 -8.60 10.09 -23.52
C HIS A 35 -9.70 10.37 -24.54
N LEU A 36 -10.28 9.31 -25.12
CA LEU A 36 -11.37 9.41 -26.10
C LEU A 36 -12.72 9.79 -25.48
N SER A 37 -12.93 9.55 -24.19
CA SER A 37 -14.17 9.95 -23.50
C SER A 37 -14.33 11.46 -23.34
N GLY A 38 -13.26 12.23 -23.55
CA GLY A 38 -13.25 13.69 -23.46
C GLY A 38 -13.34 14.24 -22.04
N ILE A 39 -13.36 13.37 -21.02
CA ILE A 39 -13.42 13.77 -19.61
C ILE A 39 -12.11 14.47 -19.22
N ARG A 40 -12.21 15.71 -18.74
CA ARG A 40 -11.06 16.48 -18.26
C ARG A 40 -11.23 16.85 -16.80
N ILE A 41 -10.24 16.53 -15.98
CA ILE A 41 -10.23 16.87 -14.55
C ILE A 41 -9.03 17.77 -14.26
N PRO A 42 -9.23 19.00 -13.74
CA PRO A 42 -8.13 19.89 -13.41
C PRO A 42 -7.39 19.38 -12.17
N VAL A 43 -6.28 18.66 -12.38
CA VAL A 43 -5.38 18.24 -11.30
C VAL A 43 -4.23 19.23 -11.17
N ARG A 44 -4.02 19.81 -9.99
CA ARG A 44 -2.88 20.71 -9.76
C ARG A 44 -1.55 19.93 -9.80
N PRO A 45 -0.45 20.47 -10.39
CA PRO A 45 0.81 19.73 -10.55
C PRO A 45 1.39 19.16 -9.25
N PHE A 46 1.32 19.91 -8.14
CA PHE A 46 1.84 19.43 -6.85
C PHE A 46 1.12 18.16 -6.35
N ILE A 47 -0.19 18.03 -6.62
CA ILE A 47 -0.99 16.85 -6.25
C ILE A 47 -0.47 15.63 -7.01
N LEU A 48 -0.20 15.79 -8.31
CA LEU A 48 0.35 14.74 -9.15
C LEU A 48 1.73 14.29 -8.66
N TYR A 49 2.64 15.23 -8.39
CA TYR A 49 3.98 14.89 -7.89
C TYR A 49 3.91 14.15 -6.55
N LEU A 50 3.06 14.63 -5.63
CA LEU A 50 2.85 13.99 -4.33
C LEU A 50 2.27 12.58 -4.47
N MET A 51 1.24 12.40 -5.29
CA MET A 51 0.60 11.10 -5.54
C MET A 51 1.60 10.09 -6.11
N VAL A 52 2.35 10.49 -7.13
CA VAL A 52 3.30 9.60 -7.81
C VAL A 52 4.47 9.25 -6.89
N SER A 53 4.99 10.21 -6.13
CA SER A 53 6.06 9.94 -5.17
C SER A 53 5.59 9.04 -4.03
N THR A 54 4.46 9.33 -3.38
CA THR A 54 3.96 8.52 -2.25
C THR A 54 3.60 7.10 -2.67
N LEU A 55 2.92 6.93 -3.82
CA LEU A 55 2.61 5.62 -4.38
C LEU A 55 3.90 4.83 -4.66
N THR A 56 4.87 5.45 -5.33
CA THR A 56 6.14 4.81 -5.70
C THR A 56 6.97 4.42 -4.46
N VAL A 57 7.04 5.30 -3.45
CA VAL A 57 7.68 4.99 -2.15
C VAL A 57 7.03 3.77 -1.52
N GLY A 58 5.69 3.73 -1.44
CA GLY A 58 4.95 2.62 -0.84
C GLY A 58 5.22 1.28 -1.53
N ILE A 59 5.14 1.25 -2.87
CA ILE A 59 5.37 0.02 -3.65
C ILE A 59 6.83 -0.43 -3.53
N MET A 60 7.79 0.51 -3.62
CA MET A 60 9.21 0.21 -3.50
C MET A 60 9.55 -0.34 -2.11
N TRP A 61 8.98 0.27 -1.06
CA TRP A 61 9.16 -0.20 0.30
C TRP A 61 8.59 -1.61 0.49
N GLN A 62 7.38 -1.87 -0.01
CA GLN A 62 6.75 -3.19 0.03
C GLN A 62 7.56 -4.25 -0.73
N ALA A 63 8.14 -3.88 -1.88
CA ALA A 63 8.95 -4.79 -2.67
C ALA A 63 10.26 -5.14 -1.94
N LEU A 64 10.92 -4.15 -1.33
CA LEU A 64 12.13 -4.32 -0.52
C LEU A 64 11.91 -5.15 0.75
N SER A 65 10.73 -5.04 1.37
CA SER A 65 10.39 -5.74 2.62
C SER A 65 9.71 -7.09 2.43
N SER A 66 9.61 -7.59 1.19
CA SER A 66 8.97 -8.87 0.90
C SER A 66 9.87 -10.07 1.24
N GLU A 67 9.29 -11.10 1.87
CA GLU A 67 10.00 -12.31 2.31
C GLU A 67 10.57 -13.12 1.11
N ASP A 68 9.83 -13.22 -0.01
CA ASP A 68 10.29 -13.92 -1.23
C ASP A 68 11.57 -13.30 -1.80
N HIS A 69 11.75 -11.98 -1.70
CA HIS A 69 13.01 -11.36 -2.15
C HIS A 69 14.18 -11.73 -1.25
N ARG A 70 13.95 -11.81 0.07
CA ARG A 70 14.97 -12.18 1.05
C ARG A 70 15.54 -13.57 0.81
N GLU A 71 14.68 -14.55 0.53
CA GLU A 71 15.12 -15.94 0.27
C GLU A 71 15.95 -16.04 -1.01
N ASN A 72 15.55 -15.32 -2.06
CA ASN A 72 16.32 -15.29 -3.31
C ASN A 72 17.67 -14.57 -3.15
N MET A 73 17.72 -13.49 -2.36
CA MET A 73 18.95 -12.77 -2.07
C MET A 73 19.95 -13.62 -1.28
N LYS A 74 19.47 -14.48 -0.36
CA LYS A 74 20.32 -15.40 0.41
C LYS A 74 21.21 -16.27 -0.48
N ASN A 75 20.64 -16.82 -1.56
CA ASN A 75 21.38 -17.67 -2.50
C ASN A 75 22.39 -16.87 -3.34
N MET A 76 22.10 -15.60 -3.64
CA MET A 76 23.01 -14.73 -4.38
C MET A 76 24.18 -14.25 -3.53
N PHE A 77 23.95 -13.99 -2.24
CA PHE A 77 25.00 -13.61 -1.30
C PHE A 77 26.01 -14.71 -0.97
N MET A 78 25.74 -15.96 -1.38
CA MET A 78 26.67 -17.09 -1.27
C MET A 78 27.76 -17.09 -2.36
N LEU A 79 27.63 -16.25 -3.39
CA LEU A 79 28.59 -16.13 -4.48
C LEU A 79 29.41 -14.84 -4.34
N PRO A 80 30.64 -14.78 -4.89
CA PRO A 80 31.40 -13.53 -4.92
C PRO A 80 30.76 -12.53 -5.90
N PHE A 81 30.51 -11.30 -5.45
CA PHE A 81 30.00 -10.20 -6.29
C PHE A 81 30.57 -8.85 -5.85
N GLU A 82 30.54 -7.88 -6.76
CA GLU A 82 30.85 -6.48 -6.44
C GLU A 82 29.63 -5.78 -5.85
N GLU A 83 29.75 -5.25 -4.63
CA GLU A 83 28.65 -4.62 -3.88
C GLU A 83 27.98 -3.49 -4.66
N ARG A 84 28.75 -2.54 -5.19
CA ARG A 84 28.22 -1.40 -5.96
C ARG A 84 27.40 -1.84 -7.18
N ARG A 85 27.90 -2.85 -7.91
CA ARG A 85 27.21 -3.38 -9.10
C ARG A 85 25.96 -4.16 -8.73
N PHE A 86 25.97 -4.84 -7.58
CA PHE A 86 24.81 -5.53 -7.05
C PHE A 86 23.73 -4.53 -6.64
N THR A 87 24.06 -3.54 -5.80
CA THR A 87 23.15 -2.49 -5.34
C THR A 87 22.52 -1.75 -6.52
N ALA A 88 23.33 -1.32 -7.50
CA ALA A 88 22.83 -0.65 -8.69
C ALA A 88 21.89 -1.55 -9.51
N ALA A 89 22.25 -2.81 -9.75
CA ALA A 89 21.40 -3.74 -10.50
C ALA A 89 20.09 -4.06 -9.77
N TYR A 90 20.17 -4.27 -8.46
CA TYR A 90 19.02 -4.61 -7.62
C TYR A 90 18.03 -3.45 -7.56
N VAL A 91 18.48 -2.25 -7.17
CA VAL A 91 17.63 -1.05 -7.08
C VAL A 91 17.05 -0.69 -8.44
N THR A 92 17.83 -0.80 -9.52
CA THR A 92 17.35 -0.50 -10.87
C THR A 92 16.23 -1.46 -11.29
N VAL A 93 16.43 -2.77 -11.14
CA VAL A 93 15.44 -3.75 -11.57
C VAL A 93 14.19 -3.70 -10.69
N LEU A 94 14.35 -3.52 -9.38
CA LEU A 94 13.23 -3.35 -8.46
C LEU A 94 12.47 -2.05 -8.75
N GLY A 95 13.18 -0.97 -9.09
CA GLY A 95 12.61 0.30 -9.53
C GLY A 95 11.82 0.20 -10.84
N ILE A 96 12.35 -0.53 -11.83
CA ILE A 96 11.61 -0.81 -13.07
C ILE A 96 10.34 -1.62 -12.73
N TYR A 97 10.46 -2.61 -11.86
CA TYR A 97 9.31 -3.38 -11.40
C TYR A 97 8.25 -2.52 -10.71
N THR A 98 8.64 -1.62 -9.80
CA THR A 98 7.69 -0.74 -9.11
C THR A 98 7.01 0.23 -10.07
N PHE A 99 7.75 0.79 -11.02
CA PHE A 99 7.20 1.66 -12.05
C PHE A 99 6.14 0.95 -12.90
N PHE A 100 6.46 -0.22 -13.46
CA PHE A 100 5.58 -0.92 -14.40
C PHE A 100 4.42 -1.68 -13.75
N THR A 101 4.47 -1.94 -12.45
CA THR A 101 3.39 -2.69 -11.78
C THR A 101 2.21 -1.82 -11.39
N ARG A 102 2.45 -0.57 -10.98
CA ARG A 102 1.38 0.27 -10.40
C ARG A 102 1.53 1.76 -10.74
N THR A 103 2.75 2.30 -10.76
CA THR A 103 2.95 3.73 -11.05
C THR A 103 2.52 4.09 -12.48
N ILE A 104 2.83 3.24 -13.46
CA ILE A 104 2.46 3.46 -14.87
C ILE A 104 0.93 3.51 -15.07
N MET A 105 0.16 2.75 -14.29
CA MET A 105 -1.31 2.78 -14.35
C MET A 105 -1.86 4.10 -13.82
N LEU A 106 -1.31 4.61 -12.72
CA LEU A 106 -1.68 5.93 -12.20
C LEU A 106 -1.37 7.02 -13.23
N LEU A 107 -0.19 6.97 -13.84
CA LEU A 107 0.22 7.92 -14.88
C LEU A 107 -0.71 7.83 -16.09
N ALA A 108 -1.06 6.63 -16.56
CA ALA A 108 -1.99 6.45 -17.67
C ALA A 108 -3.35 7.13 -17.41
N VAL A 109 -3.90 6.98 -16.21
CA VAL A 109 -5.18 7.64 -15.85
C VAL A 109 -5.01 9.15 -15.78
N VAL A 110 -3.99 9.66 -15.07
CA VAL A 110 -3.85 11.12 -14.87
C VAL A 110 -3.48 11.84 -16.17
N PHE A 111 -2.56 11.31 -16.98
CA PHE A 111 -2.21 11.93 -18.26
C PHE A 111 -3.36 11.90 -19.27
N ALA A 112 -4.24 10.88 -19.22
CA ALA A 112 -5.44 10.83 -20.08
C ALA A 112 -6.45 11.93 -19.70
N LEU A 113 -6.67 12.12 -18.40
CA LEU A 113 -7.67 13.07 -17.86
C LEU A 113 -7.16 14.51 -17.76
N ALA A 114 -5.84 14.70 -17.69
CA ALA A 114 -5.21 15.99 -17.53
C ALA A 114 -3.91 16.05 -18.35
N PRO A 115 -3.99 16.42 -19.64
CA PRO A 115 -2.83 16.57 -20.52
C PRO A 115 -1.79 17.50 -19.90
N ARG A 116 -0.51 17.17 -20.06
CA ARG A 116 0.60 17.84 -19.39
C ARG A 116 1.62 18.39 -20.35
N ASN A 117 2.28 19.45 -19.92
CA ASN A 117 3.44 20.00 -20.60
C ASN A 117 4.62 19.03 -20.50
N GLY A 118 5.53 19.05 -21.49
CA GLY A 118 6.72 18.18 -21.50
C GLY A 118 7.59 18.32 -20.25
N TRP A 119 7.70 19.53 -19.71
CA TRP A 119 8.42 19.80 -18.45
C TRP A 119 7.77 19.16 -17.22
N GLU A 120 6.44 19.23 -17.11
CA GLU A 120 5.70 18.58 -16.01
C GLU A 120 5.85 17.05 -16.11
N ALA A 121 5.78 16.49 -17.31
CA ALA A 121 5.99 15.07 -17.54
C ALA A 121 7.42 14.62 -17.17
N ALA A 122 8.44 15.41 -17.52
CA ALA A 122 9.82 15.15 -17.11
C ALA A 122 9.99 15.20 -15.58
N CYS A 123 9.36 16.17 -14.92
CA CYS A 123 9.37 16.29 -13.47
C CYS A 123 8.70 15.09 -12.79
N VAL A 124 7.58 14.60 -13.33
CA VAL A 124 6.93 13.36 -12.85
C VAL A 124 7.90 12.17 -12.91
N ILE A 125 8.59 11.98 -14.04
CA ILE A 125 9.52 10.86 -14.22
C ILE A 125 10.68 10.98 -13.22
N LEU A 126 11.25 12.17 -13.04
CA LEU A 126 12.30 12.40 -12.04
C LEU A 126 11.80 12.15 -10.61
N CYS A 127 10.56 12.55 -10.29
CA CYS A 127 9.94 12.27 -8.99
C CYS A 127 9.79 10.76 -8.72
N VAL A 128 9.48 9.96 -9.74
CA VAL A 128 9.48 8.48 -9.64
C VAL A 128 10.87 7.96 -9.37
N CYS A 129 11.86 8.36 -10.19
CA CYS A 129 13.24 7.91 -10.04
C CYS A 129 13.79 8.27 -8.66
N HIS A 130 13.53 9.50 -8.19
CA HIS A 130 13.90 9.94 -6.84
C HIS A 130 13.19 9.11 -5.78
N ALA A 131 11.88 8.89 -5.90
CA ALA A 131 11.13 8.08 -4.93
C ALA A 131 11.71 6.65 -4.81
N VAL A 132 12.06 6.01 -5.93
CA VAL A 132 12.72 4.69 -5.92
C VAL A 132 14.08 4.75 -5.20
N ALA A 133 14.94 5.69 -5.58
CA ALA A 133 16.29 5.79 -5.04
C ALA A 133 16.30 6.18 -3.55
N ALA A 134 15.51 7.17 -3.16
CA ALA A 134 15.39 7.63 -1.78
C ALA A 134 14.81 6.52 -0.88
N THR A 135 13.81 5.78 -1.35
CA THR A 135 13.26 4.65 -0.59
C THR A 135 14.32 3.59 -0.34
N ALA A 136 15.15 3.27 -1.35
CA ALA A 136 16.26 2.34 -1.20
C ALA A 136 17.32 2.88 -0.21
N CYS A 137 17.69 4.17 -0.25
CA CYS A 137 18.58 4.78 0.74
C CYS A 137 18.04 4.63 2.16
N VAL A 138 16.79 5.06 2.38
CA VAL A 138 16.15 5.02 3.70
C VAL A 138 16.03 3.59 4.22
N TYR A 139 15.81 2.62 3.32
CA TYR A 139 15.78 1.21 3.69
C TYR A 139 17.13 0.72 4.23
N THR A 140 18.25 1.16 3.63
CA THR A 140 19.60 0.79 4.10
C THR A 140 20.01 1.46 5.41
N TRP A 141 19.40 2.59 5.78
CA TRP A 141 19.74 3.36 6.99
C TRP A 141 18.97 2.91 8.24
N GLU A 142 19.22 1.69 8.71
CA GLU A 142 18.48 1.13 9.85
C GLU A 142 18.60 1.98 11.14
N ARG A 143 19.76 2.57 11.42
CA ARG A 143 20.06 3.32 12.66
C ARG A 143 19.62 4.80 12.61
N HIS A 144 19.44 5.37 11.42
CA HIS A 144 19.23 6.81 11.22
C HIS A 144 17.97 7.12 10.40
N ARG A 145 16.88 6.36 10.59
CA ARG A 145 15.63 6.56 9.83
C ARG A 145 15.03 7.97 9.95
N TRP A 146 15.31 8.67 11.05
CA TRP A 146 14.91 10.07 11.24
C TRP A 146 15.51 11.00 10.18
N VAL A 147 16.70 10.70 9.65
CA VAL A 147 17.32 11.43 8.52
C VAL A 147 16.48 11.23 7.25
N GLY A 148 15.98 10.02 7.03
CA GLY A 148 15.04 9.73 5.94
C GLY A 148 13.72 10.49 6.08
N VAL A 149 13.18 10.60 7.29
CA VAL A 149 11.98 11.40 7.57
C VAL A 149 12.23 12.89 7.32
N ALA A 150 13.38 13.41 7.77
CA ALA A 150 13.77 14.79 7.52
C ALA A 150 13.94 15.05 6.02
N TRP A 151 14.62 14.18 5.28
CA TRP A 151 14.73 14.26 3.82
C TRP A 151 13.35 14.30 3.17
N ALA A 152 12.47 13.34 3.50
CA ALA A 152 11.12 13.29 2.95
C ALA A 152 10.32 14.58 3.25
N GLY A 153 10.47 15.14 4.45
CA GLY A 153 9.85 16.42 4.83
C GLY A 153 10.36 17.61 4.00
N ILE A 154 11.67 17.72 3.78
CA ILE A 154 12.25 18.78 2.96
C ILE A 154 11.84 18.63 1.48
N PHE A 155 11.83 17.40 0.96
CA PHE A 155 11.36 17.12 -0.40
C PHE A 155 9.86 17.46 -0.58
N LEU A 156 9.04 17.14 0.41
CA LEU A 156 7.62 17.52 0.43
C LEU A 156 7.46 19.04 0.41
N ALA A 157 8.21 19.77 1.23
CA ALA A 157 8.21 21.22 1.23
C ALA A 157 8.61 21.78 -0.15
N ALA A 158 9.64 21.22 -0.80
CA ALA A 158 10.04 21.63 -2.15
C ALA A 158 8.88 21.47 -3.16
N ILE A 159 8.16 20.34 -3.15
CA ILE A 159 6.99 20.12 -4.01
C ILE A 159 5.85 21.12 -3.72
N MET A 160 5.63 21.46 -2.46
CA MET A 160 4.52 22.33 -2.06
C MET A 160 4.78 23.81 -2.33
N PHE A 161 6.01 24.28 -2.11
CA PHE A 161 6.36 25.71 -2.13
C PHE A 161 6.98 26.17 -3.45
N ILE A 162 7.69 25.30 -4.18
CA ILE A 162 8.27 25.67 -5.48
C ILE A 162 7.16 25.61 -6.54
N ARG A 163 6.73 26.78 -7.02
CA ARG A 163 5.69 26.91 -8.06
C ARG A 163 6.25 26.88 -9.47
N ASP A 164 7.51 27.28 -9.64
CA ASP A 164 8.18 27.23 -10.94
C ASP A 164 8.57 25.79 -11.29
N THR A 165 8.10 25.30 -12.44
CA THR A 165 8.31 23.89 -12.84
C THR A 165 9.77 23.61 -13.21
N GLY A 166 10.50 24.58 -13.75
CA GLY A 166 11.91 24.42 -14.10
C GLY A 166 12.80 24.34 -12.85
N LEU A 167 12.58 25.22 -11.88
CA LEU A 167 13.28 25.19 -10.60
C LEU A 167 12.96 23.91 -9.82
N LEU A 168 11.70 23.46 -9.85
CA LEU A 168 11.32 22.19 -9.23
C LEU A 168 12.03 21.01 -9.90
N LEU A 169 12.08 20.98 -11.23
CA LEU A 169 12.78 19.94 -12.00
C LEU A 169 14.27 19.84 -11.59
N LEU A 170 14.96 20.97 -11.55
CA LEU A 170 16.38 21.03 -11.13
C LEU A 170 16.56 20.57 -9.68
N THR A 171 15.65 20.98 -8.80
CA THR A 171 15.66 20.58 -7.39
C THR A 171 15.50 19.06 -7.25
N VAL A 172 14.50 18.47 -7.93
CA VAL A 172 14.26 17.02 -7.92
C VAL A 172 15.44 16.26 -8.54
N ALA A 173 16.07 16.79 -9.60
CA ALA A 173 17.27 16.21 -10.19
C ALA A 173 18.45 16.19 -9.20
N GLY A 174 18.63 17.27 -8.43
CA GLY A 174 19.62 17.34 -7.35
C GLY A 174 19.36 16.29 -6.26
N TYR A 175 18.10 16.14 -5.82
CA TYR A 175 17.71 15.10 -4.87
C TYR A 175 17.96 13.69 -5.38
N LEU A 176 17.65 13.42 -6.65
CA LEU A 176 17.94 12.13 -7.29
C LEU A 176 19.45 11.86 -7.33
N ALA A 177 20.25 12.85 -7.73
CA ALA A 177 21.70 12.72 -7.78
C ALA A 177 22.28 12.40 -6.39
N ALA A 178 21.81 13.10 -5.34
CA ALA A 178 22.19 12.80 -3.96
C ALA A 178 21.84 11.36 -3.56
N ALA A 179 20.63 10.89 -3.88
CA ALA A 179 20.21 9.51 -3.59
C ALA A 179 21.08 8.47 -4.33
N VAL A 180 21.42 8.71 -5.59
CA VAL A 180 22.29 7.82 -6.38
C VAL A 180 23.70 7.74 -5.78
N VAL A 181 24.27 8.88 -5.36
CA VAL A 181 25.60 8.91 -4.72
C VAL A 181 25.58 8.14 -3.40
N LEU A 182 24.53 8.31 -2.59
CA LEU A 182 24.40 7.62 -1.31
C LEU A 182 24.20 6.11 -1.49
N LEU A 183 23.45 5.68 -2.51
CA LEU A 183 23.32 4.26 -2.88
C LEU A 183 24.63 3.67 -3.40
N GLY A 184 25.43 4.44 -4.12
CA GLY A 184 26.76 4.00 -4.59
C GLY A 184 27.75 3.70 -3.45
N ASN A 185 27.47 4.22 -2.26
CA ASN A 185 28.24 3.98 -1.03
C ASN A 185 27.52 3.05 -0.05
N ALA A 186 26.33 2.55 -0.40
CA ALA A 186 25.57 1.65 0.46
C ALA A 186 26.08 0.21 0.34
N ASP A 187 26.20 -0.46 1.47
CA ASP A 187 26.51 -1.87 1.57
C ASP A 187 25.37 -2.71 0.96
N ALA A 188 25.70 -3.61 0.02
CA ALA A 188 24.75 -4.52 -0.59
C ALA A 188 24.05 -5.44 0.43
N TYR A 189 24.75 -5.79 1.51
CA TYR A 189 24.20 -6.60 2.61
C TYR A 189 23.15 -5.83 3.44
N ALA A 190 23.12 -4.49 3.37
CA ALA A 190 22.09 -3.70 4.06
C ALA A 190 20.68 -3.94 3.51
N PHE A 191 20.56 -4.42 2.27
CA PHE A 191 19.27 -4.86 1.72
C PHE A 191 18.82 -6.22 2.27
N TYR A 192 19.74 -7.01 2.83
CA TYR A 192 19.42 -8.27 3.48
C TYR A 192 19.03 -8.06 4.94
N ARG A 193 17.74 -7.89 5.17
CA ARG A 193 17.23 -7.79 6.54
C ARG A 193 17.12 -9.18 7.16
N ARG A 194 17.99 -9.49 8.12
CA ARG A 194 17.89 -10.74 8.90
C ARG A 194 16.50 -10.79 9.55
N ALA A 195 15.78 -11.90 9.38
CA ALA A 195 14.61 -12.21 10.20
C ALA A 195 14.98 -11.99 11.68
N GLY A 196 14.04 -11.50 12.47
CA GLY A 196 14.27 -11.08 13.85
C GLY A 196 15.14 -12.06 14.66
N ASN A 197 15.84 -11.49 15.65
CA ASN A 197 16.79 -12.17 16.52
C ASN A 197 16.30 -13.59 16.91
N PRO A 198 17.01 -14.68 16.56
CA PRO A 198 16.59 -16.05 16.88
C PRO A 198 16.48 -16.30 18.41
N TYR A 199 16.98 -15.37 19.22
CA TYR A 199 16.97 -15.43 20.69
C TYR A 199 15.82 -14.67 21.36
N SER A 200 14.89 -14.06 20.63
CA SER A 200 13.71 -13.44 21.24
C SER A 200 12.61 -14.48 21.48
N VAL A 201 12.90 -15.50 22.28
CA VAL A 201 11.85 -16.26 22.98
C VAL A 201 11.29 -15.33 24.06
N LYS A 202 10.37 -14.44 23.66
CA LYS A 202 9.60 -13.65 24.63
C LYS A 202 8.86 -14.63 25.53
N LYS A 203 9.08 -14.52 26.85
CA LYS A 203 8.41 -15.32 27.90
C LYS A 203 6.96 -15.59 27.51
N THR A 204 6.60 -16.87 27.45
CA THR A 204 5.24 -17.33 27.19
C THR A 204 4.36 -16.92 28.36
N ILE A 205 3.72 -15.75 28.26
CA ILE A 205 2.71 -15.34 29.22
C ILE A 205 1.53 -16.32 29.06
N HIS A 206 1.27 -17.10 30.12
CA HIS A 206 0.21 -18.10 30.18
C HIS A 206 -1.16 -17.46 29.90
N GLY A 207 -1.66 -17.67 28.68
CA GLY A 207 -3.02 -17.31 28.31
C GLY A 207 -3.26 -17.54 26.83
N HIS A 208 -4.02 -18.57 26.51
CA HIS A 208 -4.43 -18.93 25.16
C HIS A 208 -5.51 -17.96 24.67
N SER A 209 -5.12 -16.89 23.99
CA SER A 209 -6.05 -15.95 23.35
C SER A 209 -5.72 -15.82 21.87
N VAL A 210 -6.69 -16.17 21.02
CA VAL A 210 -6.61 -15.97 19.56
C VAL A 210 -6.34 -14.50 19.24
N GLY A 211 -6.94 -13.55 19.96
CA GLY A 211 -6.69 -12.12 19.75
C GLY A 211 -5.23 -11.71 19.98
N ARG A 212 -4.56 -12.29 20.99
CA ARG A 212 -3.12 -12.06 21.21
C ARG A 212 -2.26 -12.70 20.12
N TYR A 213 -2.67 -13.86 19.62
CA TYR A 213 -2.02 -14.49 18.47
C TYR A 213 -2.14 -13.58 17.24
N LEU A 214 -3.34 -13.09 16.91
CA LEU A 214 -3.58 -12.18 15.78
C LEU A 214 -2.78 -10.88 15.91
N LEU A 215 -2.76 -10.28 17.11
CA LEU A 215 -1.99 -9.06 17.35
C LEU A 215 -0.48 -9.31 17.20
N ARG A 216 0.03 -10.42 17.76
CA ARG A 216 1.44 -10.81 17.61
C ARG A 216 1.77 -11.08 16.15
N TYR A 217 0.90 -11.77 15.43
CA TYR A 217 1.06 -12.06 14.01
C TYR A 217 1.12 -10.76 13.19
N LEU A 218 0.20 -9.82 13.43
CA LEU A 218 0.22 -8.50 12.77
C LEU A 218 1.50 -7.71 13.08
N MET A 219 1.99 -7.75 14.32
CA MET A 219 3.24 -7.08 14.73
C MET A 219 4.49 -7.71 14.13
N GLU A 220 4.49 -9.02 13.89
CA GLU A 220 5.61 -9.74 13.26
C GLU A 220 5.67 -9.43 11.76
N HIS A 221 4.51 -9.38 11.09
CA HIS A 221 4.40 -9.04 9.66
C HIS A 221 4.35 -7.52 9.44
N LYS A 222 5.53 -6.88 9.42
CA LYS A 222 5.70 -5.41 9.25
C LYS A 222 4.94 -4.81 8.06
N ASN A 223 4.77 -5.57 6.99
CA ASN A 223 4.03 -5.15 5.79
C ASN A 223 2.53 -4.97 6.08
N TYR A 224 1.98 -5.79 6.97
CA TYR A 224 0.56 -5.73 7.33
C TYR A 224 0.30 -4.51 8.21
N LEU A 225 1.19 -4.26 9.17
CA LEU A 225 1.14 -3.09 10.02
C LEU A 225 1.25 -1.79 9.20
N ALA A 226 2.15 -1.74 8.21
CA ALA A 226 2.30 -0.59 7.34
C ALA A 226 1.01 -0.32 6.54
N ASN A 227 0.35 -1.36 6.01
CA ASN A 227 -0.90 -1.18 5.28
C ASN A 227 -2.04 -0.70 6.19
N THR A 228 -2.14 -1.21 7.41
CA THR A 228 -3.11 -0.70 8.41
C THR A 228 -2.85 0.78 8.73
N ALA A 229 -1.57 1.17 8.88
CA ALA A 229 -1.21 2.56 9.09
C ALA A 229 -1.52 3.46 7.88
N VAL A 230 -1.36 2.96 6.65
CA VAL A 230 -1.77 3.68 5.42
C VAL A 230 -3.27 3.91 5.41
N MET A 231 -4.09 2.92 5.81
CA MET A 231 -5.54 3.08 5.91
C MET A 231 -5.92 4.15 6.94
N TRP A 232 -5.24 4.21 8.08
CA TRP A 232 -5.44 5.27 9.07
C TRP A 232 -4.96 6.64 8.58
N GLY A 233 -3.87 6.69 7.82
CA GLY A 233 -3.43 7.92 7.15
C GLY A 233 -4.46 8.41 6.13
N ALA A 234 -5.05 7.50 5.35
CA ALA A 234 -6.15 7.83 4.44
C ALA A 234 -7.37 8.36 5.21
N ALA A 235 -7.72 7.77 6.35
CA ALA A 235 -8.79 8.26 7.23
C ALA A 235 -8.57 9.73 7.62
N CYS A 236 -7.34 10.16 7.93
CA CYS A 236 -7.06 11.56 8.24
C CYS A 236 -7.23 12.53 7.05
N VAL A 237 -6.96 12.07 5.83
CA VAL A 237 -6.90 12.93 4.63
C VAL A 237 -8.21 12.94 3.86
N LEU A 238 -9.01 11.87 3.94
CA LEU A 238 -10.30 11.74 3.26
C LEU A 238 -11.25 12.93 3.48
N PRO A 239 -11.42 13.48 4.71
CA PRO A 239 -12.26 14.66 4.89
C PRO A 239 -11.79 15.88 4.10
N ALA A 240 -10.48 16.06 3.91
CA ALA A 240 -9.97 17.16 3.10
C ALA A 240 -10.21 16.95 1.60
N LEU A 241 -10.18 15.68 1.14
CA LEU A 241 -10.40 15.33 -0.27
C LEU A 241 -11.86 15.47 -0.70
N PHE A 242 -12.81 15.17 0.20
CA PHE A 242 -14.23 15.18 -0.16
C PHE A 242 -14.85 16.57 -0.31
N GLY A 243 -14.11 17.67 -0.12
CA GLY A 243 -14.55 19.02 -0.50
C GLY A 243 -15.91 19.42 0.10
N GLU A 244 -16.73 20.25 -0.54
CA GLU A 244 -18.00 20.74 0.06
C GLU A 244 -19.19 19.75 0.00
N LEU A 245 -18.93 18.46 -0.17
CA LEU A 245 -19.98 17.45 -0.24
C LEU A 245 -20.67 17.23 1.11
N GLU A 246 -21.98 16.95 1.06
CA GLU A 246 -22.83 16.77 2.24
C GLU A 246 -22.41 15.57 3.12
N SER A 247 -22.43 15.77 4.44
CA SER A 247 -21.95 14.78 5.40
C SER A 247 -22.71 13.46 5.35
N GLY A 248 -24.02 13.49 5.07
CA GLY A 248 -24.88 12.30 4.99
C GLY A 248 -24.47 11.34 3.86
N PHE A 249 -23.96 11.88 2.75
CA PHE A 249 -23.43 11.06 1.66
C PHE A 249 -21.97 10.65 1.88
N VAL A 250 -21.15 11.58 2.36
CA VAL A 250 -19.69 11.39 2.39
C VAL A 250 -19.24 10.47 3.51
N LEU A 251 -19.84 10.57 4.69
CA LEU A 251 -19.39 9.80 5.86
C LEU A 251 -19.57 8.27 5.64
N PRO A 252 -20.74 7.77 5.19
CA PRO A 252 -20.92 6.35 4.89
C PRO A 252 -19.97 5.83 3.80
N VAL A 253 -19.69 6.64 2.77
CA VAL A 253 -18.73 6.30 1.71
C VAL A 253 -17.32 6.20 2.27
N GLY A 254 -16.95 7.11 3.18
CA GLY A 254 -15.68 7.06 3.92
C GLY A 254 -15.52 5.75 4.70
N PHE A 255 -16.53 5.37 5.50
CA PHE A 255 -16.50 4.10 6.24
C PHE A 255 -16.35 2.88 5.32
N ALA A 256 -17.06 2.89 4.18
CA ALA A 256 -16.95 1.82 3.18
C ALA A 256 -15.55 1.73 2.57
N ILE A 257 -14.90 2.86 2.26
CA ILE A 257 -13.52 2.89 1.77
C ILE A 257 -12.55 2.40 2.84
N LEU A 258 -12.74 2.81 4.09
CA LEU A 258 -11.87 2.43 5.21
C LEU A 258 -11.97 0.96 5.60
N SER A 259 -13.04 0.28 5.19
CA SER A 259 -13.15 -1.18 5.28
C SER A 259 -12.18 -1.95 4.37
N PHE A 260 -11.41 -1.27 3.51
CA PHE A 260 -10.36 -1.84 2.65
C PHE A 260 -9.11 -2.32 3.42
N ASN A 261 -9.29 -2.98 4.57
CA ASN A 261 -8.20 -3.47 5.40
C ASN A 261 -7.71 -4.86 4.92
N THR A 262 -7.06 -4.86 3.75
CA THR A 262 -6.68 -6.08 3.01
C THR A 262 -5.92 -7.13 3.83
N PRO A 263 -4.87 -6.82 4.61
CA PRO A 263 -4.05 -7.84 5.29
C PRO A 263 -4.79 -8.54 6.43
N VAL A 264 -5.68 -7.83 7.11
CA VAL A 264 -6.47 -8.40 8.22
C VAL A 264 -7.63 -9.23 7.68
N CYS A 265 -8.07 -9.04 6.43
CA CYS A 265 -9.21 -9.74 5.83
C CYS A 265 -8.83 -11.02 5.04
N ILE A 266 -7.53 -11.36 4.99
CA ILE A 266 -6.99 -12.54 4.28
C ILE A 266 -6.17 -13.46 5.20
N LEU A 267 -6.29 -13.31 6.52
CA LEU A 267 -5.37 -13.92 7.46
C LEU A 267 -5.45 -15.45 7.50
N LEU A 268 -6.64 -16.04 7.31
CA LEU A 268 -6.78 -17.50 7.13
C LEU A 268 -6.26 -17.95 5.76
N SER A 269 -6.45 -17.11 4.74
CA SER A 269 -5.98 -17.41 3.38
C SER A 269 -4.45 -17.35 3.27
N CYS A 270 -3.80 -16.52 4.11
CA CYS A 270 -2.34 -16.40 4.19
C CYS A 270 -1.66 -17.61 4.85
N ASP A 271 -2.38 -18.40 5.66
CA ASP A 271 -1.84 -19.58 6.33
C ASP A 271 -2.75 -20.80 6.08
N PRO A 272 -2.50 -21.56 4.99
CA PRO A 272 -3.26 -22.75 4.68
C PRO A 272 -3.21 -23.81 5.78
N ALA A 273 -2.11 -23.87 6.55
CA ALA A 273 -1.98 -24.82 7.66
C ALA A 273 -2.88 -24.42 8.83
N LEU A 274 -3.00 -23.12 9.13
CA LEU A 274 -3.97 -22.60 10.10
C LEU A 274 -5.41 -22.82 9.62
N GLU A 275 -5.73 -22.52 8.35
CA GLU A 275 -7.04 -22.80 7.77
C GLU A 275 -7.40 -24.29 7.93
N GLN A 276 -6.46 -25.16 7.57
CA GLN A 276 -6.61 -26.60 7.66
C GLN A 276 -6.85 -27.03 9.11
N ALA A 277 -6.00 -26.61 10.06
CA ALA A 277 -6.14 -26.94 11.47
C ALA A 277 -7.50 -26.51 12.05
N VAL A 278 -8.00 -25.33 11.68
CA VAL A 278 -9.27 -24.79 12.16
C VAL A 278 -10.47 -25.55 11.60
N ARG A 279 -10.35 -26.07 10.37
CA ARG A 279 -11.40 -26.90 9.75
C ARG A 279 -11.41 -28.32 10.28
N PHE A 280 -10.25 -28.91 10.58
CA PHE A 280 -10.15 -30.30 11.05
C PHE A 280 -10.45 -30.46 12.55
N LEU A 281 -10.15 -29.47 13.39
CA LEU A 281 -10.32 -29.60 14.83
C LEU A 281 -11.76 -29.25 15.28
N PRO A 282 -12.42 -30.11 16.06
CA PRO A 282 -13.81 -29.88 16.48
C PRO A 282 -13.94 -28.63 17.35
N GLY A 283 -14.96 -27.81 17.06
CA GLY A 283 -15.27 -26.60 17.82
C GLY A 283 -14.37 -25.39 17.56
N GLN A 284 -13.36 -25.50 16.69
CA GLN A 284 -12.44 -24.37 16.41
C GLN A 284 -13.07 -23.28 15.54
N LYS A 285 -14.13 -23.58 14.77
CA LYS A 285 -14.85 -22.58 13.96
C LYS A 285 -15.26 -21.36 14.79
N LYS A 286 -16.00 -21.56 15.89
CA LYS A 286 -16.43 -20.44 16.76
C LYS A 286 -15.26 -19.83 17.54
N LYS A 287 -14.32 -20.67 18.01
CA LYS A 287 -13.17 -20.24 18.82
C LYS A 287 -12.18 -19.37 18.05
N LEU A 288 -12.09 -19.51 16.72
CA LEU A 288 -11.29 -18.62 15.87
C LEU A 288 -12.13 -17.50 15.24
N CYS A 289 -13.27 -17.82 14.62
CA CYS A 289 -14.04 -16.83 13.83
C CYS A 289 -14.56 -15.68 14.69
N VAL A 290 -14.96 -15.93 15.95
CA VAL A 290 -15.48 -14.87 16.82
C VAL A 290 -14.37 -13.90 17.24
N PRO A 291 -13.23 -14.34 17.81
CA PRO A 291 -12.11 -13.43 18.09
C PRO A 291 -11.55 -12.76 16.84
N TYR A 292 -11.56 -13.44 15.69
CA TYR A 292 -11.10 -12.87 14.43
C TYR A 292 -12.03 -11.77 13.91
N CYS A 293 -13.35 -12.00 13.92
CA CYS A 293 -14.34 -10.98 13.59
C CYS A 293 -14.22 -9.78 14.52
N PHE A 294 -14.07 -10.02 15.82
CA PHE A 294 -13.87 -8.95 16.80
C PHE A 294 -12.58 -8.16 16.55
N PHE A 295 -11.50 -8.84 16.15
CA PHE A 295 -10.24 -8.19 15.80
C PHE A 295 -10.37 -7.27 14.58
N ILE A 296 -11.02 -7.74 13.50
CA ILE A 296 -11.30 -6.91 12.31
C ILE A 296 -12.20 -5.72 12.69
N PHE A 297 -13.25 -5.97 13.47
CA PHE A 297 -14.14 -4.92 13.96
C PHE A 297 -13.37 -3.81 14.67
N LEU A 298 -12.48 -4.14 15.61
CA LEU A 298 -11.66 -3.15 16.31
C LEU A 298 -10.74 -2.37 15.36
N CYS A 299 -10.15 -3.04 14.36
CA CYS A 299 -9.31 -2.37 13.37
C CYS A 299 -10.11 -1.36 12.54
N ASN A 300 -11.30 -1.76 12.07
CA ASN A 300 -12.19 -0.90 11.28
C ASN A 300 -12.74 0.25 12.14
N MET A 301 -13.19 -0.04 13.35
CA MET A 301 -13.66 0.98 14.30
C MET A 301 -12.58 2.02 14.63
N THR A 302 -11.31 1.60 14.71
CA THR A 302 -10.20 2.54 14.91
C THR A 302 -10.02 3.45 13.68
N ALA A 303 -10.11 2.90 12.47
CA ALA A 303 -10.01 3.69 11.24
C ALA A 303 -11.19 4.68 11.11
N ASP A 304 -12.42 4.22 11.37
CA ASP A 304 -13.62 5.05 11.31
C ASP A 304 -13.61 6.12 12.41
N GLY A 305 -13.09 5.81 13.61
CA GLY A 305 -12.91 6.77 14.70
C GLY A 305 -11.91 7.87 14.35
N ILE A 306 -10.78 7.52 13.70
CA ILE A 306 -9.82 8.50 13.19
C ILE A 306 -10.48 9.40 12.13
N TYR A 307 -11.25 8.79 11.23
CA TYR A 307 -11.97 9.53 10.19
C TYR A 307 -12.99 10.51 10.76
N LEU A 308 -13.85 10.05 11.68
CA LEU A 308 -14.80 10.90 12.39
C LEU A 308 -14.11 12.03 13.15
N GLY A 309 -13.03 11.73 13.88
CA GLY A 309 -12.26 12.74 14.59
C GLY A 309 -11.65 13.78 13.65
N SER A 310 -11.08 13.34 12.52
CA SER A 310 -10.54 14.26 11.52
C SER A 310 -11.62 15.10 10.83
N TRP A 311 -12.82 14.55 10.61
CA TRP A 311 -13.97 15.28 10.09
C TRP A 311 -14.46 16.34 11.07
N GLU A 312 -14.62 15.97 12.35
CA GLU A 312 -15.04 16.89 13.41
C GLU A 312 -14.07 18.07 13.56
N ILE A 313 -12.75 17.81 13.51
CA ILE A 313 -11.73 18.87 13.58
C ILE A 313 -11.83 19.84 12.39
N LEU A 314 -12.09 19.33 11.18
CA LEU A 314 -12.07 20.13 9.97
C LEU A 314 -13.40 20.85 9.69
N ARG A 315 -14.53 20.30 10.16
CA ARG A 315 -15.87 20.75 9.76
C ARG A 315 -16.89 20.78 10.89
N GLY A 316 -16.68 20.02 11.96
CA GLY A 316 -17.68 19.77 12.98
C GLY A 316 -18.90 18.98 12.47
N GLY A 317 -19.95 18.93 13.28
CA GLY A 317 -21.26 18.41 12.89
C GLY A 317 -21.41 16.89 12.98
N ILE A 318 -20.50 16.19 13.67
CA ILE A 318 -20.68 14.76 13.96
C ILE A 318 -21.78 14.58 15.00
N THR A 319 -22.88 13.98 14.56
CA THR A 319 -23.99 13.55 15.41
C THR A 319 -23.80 12.11 15.91
N VAL A 320 -24.59 11.72 16.91
CA VAL A 320 -24.62 10.35 17.44
C VAL A 320 -24.96 9.33 16.35
N ILE A 321 -25.76 9.71 15.35
CA ILE A 321 -26.16 8.84 14.23
C ILE A 321 -24.92 8.40 13.43
N TYR A 322 -23.96 9.30 13.17
CA TYR A 322 -22.75 8.95 12.42
C TYR A 322 -21.79 8.05 13.22
N ILE A 323 -21.77 8.18 14.55
CA ILE A 323 -21.00 7.28 15.43
C ILE A 323 -21.62 5.87 15.40
N LEU A 324 -22.95 5.79 15.45
CA LEU A 324 -23.67 4.52 15.32
C LEU A 324 -23.47 3.91 13.92
N ALA A 325 -23.53 4.72 12.87
CA ALA A 325 -23.28 4.29 11.50
C ALA A 325 -21.87 3.71 11.35
N ALA A 326 -20.84 4.39 11.88
CA ALA A 326 -19.47 3.87 11.90
C ALA A 326 -19.39 2.49 12.58
N ALA A 327 -19.99 2.33 13.77
CA ALA A 327 -20.01 1.05 14.46
C ALA A 327 -20.73 -0.05 13.65
N CYS A 328 -21.84 0.27 12.99
CA CYS A 328 -22.56 -0.65 12.12
C CYS A 328 -21.73 -1.06 10.89
N PHE A 329 -21.10 -0.09 10.20
CA PHE A 329 -20.24 -0.37 9.05
C PHE A 329 -19.02 -1.19 9.44
N ALA A 330 -18.36 -0.89 10.57
CA ALA A 330 -17.26 -1.67 11.09
C ALA A 330 -17.66 -3.12 11.40
N LEU A 331 -18.85 -3.33 11.99
CA LEU A 331 -19.34 -4.67 12.33
C LEU A 331 -19.76 -5.47 11.09
N LEU A 332 -20.51 -4.85 10.19
CA LEU A 332 -20.97 -5.47 8.93
C LEU A 332 -19.79 -5.88 8.06
N SER A 333 -18.81 -4.98 7.89
CA SER A 333 -17.60 -5.26 7.12
C SER A 333 -16.75 -6.37 7.76
N ALA A 334 -16.63 -6.40 9.10
CA ALA A 334 -15.91 -7.45 9.81
C ALA A 334 -16.59 -8.82 9.63
N ALA A 335 -17.91 -8.90 9.84
CA ALA A 335 -18.67 -10.13 9.66
C ALA A 335 -18.61 -10.63 8.21
N ALA A 336 -18.82 -9.74 7.24
CA ALA A 336 -18.74 -10.06 5.82
C ALA A 336 -17.35 -10.58 5.42
N SER A 337 -16.27 -9.98 5.95
CA SER A 337 -14.90 -10.40 5.67
C SER A 337 -14.60 -11.81 6.19
N VAL A 338 -15.00 -12.10 7.44
CA VAL A 338 -14.83 -13.45 8.03
C VAL A 338 -15.66 -14.49 7.28
N LEU A 339 -16.91 -14.17 6.93
CA LEU A 339 -17.77 -15.08 6.16
C LEU A 339 -17.18 -15.35 4.77
N LEU A 340 -16.77 -14.29 4.07
CA LEU A 340 -16.16 -14.41 2.75
C LEU A 340 -14.89 -15.28 2.81
N GLU A 341 -14.15 -15.23 3.91
CA GLU A 341 -12.94 -16.04 4.09
C GLU A 341 -13.24 -17.49 4.45
N TRP A 342 -14.29 -17.70 5.24
CA TRP A 342 -14.73 -19.03 5.60
C TRP A 342 -15.28 -19.81 4.40
N TYR A 343 -16.05 -19.16 3.54
CA TYR A 343 -16.70 -19.80 2.38
C TYR A 343 -15.83 -19.77 1.12
N PHE A 344 -15.05 -18.72 0.90
CA PHE A 344 -14.25 -18.54 -0.31
C PHE A 344 -12.78 -18.20 0.02
N PRO A 345 -12.04 -19.07 0.73
CA PRO A 345 -10.63 -18.86 1.02
C PRO A 345 -9.79 -18.87 -0.26
N ILE A 346 -8.72 -18.08 -0.30
CA ILE A 346 -7.80 -18.05 -1.45
C ILE A 346 -6.76 -19.17 -1.24
N ARG A 347 -6.79 -20.20 -2.08
CA ARG A 347 -5.94 -21.39 -1.95
C ARG A 347 -4.81 -21.48 -2.98
N ASP A 348 -5.02 -20.91 -4.17
CA ASP A 348 -4.11 -21.04 -5.31
C ASP A 348 -3.16 -19.85 -5.45
N TRP A 349 -2.38 -19.55 -4.40
CA TRP A 349 -1.37 -18.50 -4.43
C TRP A 349 0.03 -19.08 -4.26
N LYS A 350 1.01 -18.54 -5.01
CA LYS A 350 2.42 -19.00 -4.98
C LYS A 350 3.32 -18.04 -4.22
N LEU A 351 2.97 -16.76 -4.22
CA LEU A 351 3.64 -15.71 -3.49
C LEU A 351 2.63 -14.98 -2.62
N GLU A 352 3.08 -14.51 -1.46
CA GLU A 352 2.24 -13.74 -0.55
C GLU A 352 1.60 -12.54 -1.29
N THR A 353 2.35 -11.86 -2.16
CA THR A 353 1.86 -10.75 -3.00
C THR A 353 0.69 -11.10 -3.91
N ASP A 354 0.49 -12.37 -4.28
CA ASP A 354 -0.66 -12.81 -5.08
C ASP A 354 -1.96 -12.70 -4.28
N LEU A 355 -1.94 -12.98 -2.97
CA LEU A 355 -3.09 -12.77 -2.07
C LEU A 355 -3.50 -11.29 -2.03
N TRP A 356 -2.51 -10.39 -1.98
CA TRP A 356 -2.74 -8.95 -1.91
C TRP A 356 -3.32 -8.39 -3.21
N HIS A 357 -3.26 -9.14 -4.31
CA HIS A 357 -3.76 -8.71 -5.61
C HIS A 357 -5.00 -9.48 -6.04
N HIS A 358 -5.46 -10.43 -5.22
CA HIS A 358 -6.62 -11.24 -5.51
C HIS A 358 -7.90 -10.38 -5.50
N PRO A 359 -8.77 -10.49 -6.51
CA PRO A 359 -9.96 -9.64 -6.66
C PRO A 359 -10.96 -9.78 -5.49
N ARG A 360 -10.96 -10.92 -4.79
CA ARG A 360 -11.79 -11.18 -3.60
C ARG A 360 -11.72 -10.06 -2.56
N LYS A 361 -10.57 -9.40 -2.38
CA LYS A 361 -10.40 -8.36 -1.37
C LYS A 361 -11.28 -7.12 -1.58
N TYR A 362 -11.79 -6.91 -2.80
CA TYR A 362 -12.64 -5.77 -3.13
C TYR A 362 -14.13 -6.04 -2.85
N VAL A 363 -14.53 -7.30 -2.61
CA VAL A 363 -15.95 -7.68 -2.50
C VAL A 363 -16.65 -6.99 -1.33
N VAL A 364 -16.05 -7.04 -0.12
CA VAL A 364 -16.64 -6.41 1.07
C VAL A 364 -16.69 -4.88 0.95
N PRO A 365 -15.60 -4.19 0.56
CA PRO A 365 -15.63 -2.74 0.32
C PRO A 365 -16.68 -2.30 -0.70
N VAL A 366 -16.84 -3.03 -1.81
CA VAL A 366 -17.87 -2.72 -2.82
C VAL A 366 -19.27 -2.92 -2.25
N LEU A 367 -19.51 -3.99 -1.49
CA LEU A 367 -20.79 -4.20 -0.82
C LEU A 367 -21.09 -3.07 0.17
N MET A 368 -20.11 -2.64 0.97
CA MET A 368 -20.26 -1.51 1.89
C MET A 368 -20.53 -0.20 1.13
N LEU A 369 -19.90 0.03 -0.01
CA LEU A 369 -20.14 1.21 -0.87
C LEU A 369 -21.57 1.24 -1.41
N LEU A 370 -22.13 0.08 -1.79
CA LEU A 370 -23.52 -0.02 -2.23
C LEU A 370 -24.49 0.30 -1.08
N ILE A 371 -24.20 -0.20 0.12
CA ILE A 371 -24.97 0.11 1.33
C ILE A 371 -24.87 1.60 1.65
N ALA A 372 -23.67 2.19 1.58
CA ALA A 372 -23.45 3.61 1.78
C ALA A 372 -24.26 4.47 0.80
N GLY A 373 -24.26 4.10 -0.49
CA GLY A 373 -25.08 4.78 -1.50
C GLY A 373 -26.58 4.68 -1.22
N ALA A 374 -27.06 3.52 -0.76
CA ALA A 374 -28.46 3.33 -0.39
C ALA A 374 -28.87 4.16 0.85
N VAL A 375 -28.01 4.22 1.87
CA VAL A 375 -28.22 5.04 3.07
C VAL A 375 -28.27 6.53 2.71
N ALA A 376 -27.33 6.98 1.88
CA ALA A 376 -27.27 8.37 1.47
C ALA A 376 -28.45 8.79 0.57
N PHE A 377 -28.92 7.89 -0.30
CA PHE A 377 -30.11 8.13 -1.10
C PHE A 377 -31.37 8.26 -0.24
N TRP A 378 -31.45 7.50 0.86
CA TRP A 378 -32.58 7.57 1.79
C TRP A 378 -32.59 8.87 2.59
N GLU A 379 -31.44 9.33 3.08
CA GLU A 379 -31.32 10.61 3.79
C GLU A 379 -31.59 11.83 2.88
N GLY A 380 -31.28 11.75 1.58
CA GLY A 380 -31.58 12.83 0.63
C GLY A 380 -33.07 12.97 0.24
N GLN A 381 -33.94 12.05 0.69
CA GLN A 381 -35.39 12.12 0.47
C GLN A 381 -36.19 12.57 1.71
N SER A 382 -35.55 12.59 2.88
CA SER A 382 -36.12 13.04 4.16
C SER A 382 -35.75 14.48 4.45
#